data_AF-A0A1G3VD87-F1
#
_entry.id   AF-A0A1G3VD87-F1
#
_cell.length_a   1.000
_cell.length_b   1.000
_cell.length_c   1.000
_cell.angle_alpha   90.00
_cell.angle_beta   90.00
_cell.angle_gamma   90.00
#
_symmetry.space_group_name_H-M   'P 1'
#
loop_
_entity.id
_entity.type
_entity.pdbx_description
1 polymer ?
#
loop_
_entity_poly.entity_id
_entity_poly.type
_entity_poly.pdbx_seq_one_letter_code
_entity_poly.pdbx_strand_id
1 'polypeptide(L)' 'MKQLNQKIKEDVRDLPLKVKAERALKEAVAEALAEHKRQGNPIVVWRNGKVVRIPPEEIIVPES' A
#
# COMPACT_ATOMS: atom_id res chain seq x y z
N MET A 1 31.84 5.01 -23.07
CA MET A 1 30.84 5.50 -22.11
C MET A 1 29.45 5.16 -22.60
N LYS A 2 28.92 4.00 -22.22
CA LYS A 2 27.50 3.69 -22.28
C LYS A 2 27.07 3.57 -20.83
N GLN A 3 26.19 4.46 -20.41
CA GLN A 3 25.49 4.37 -19.13
C GLN A 3 24.99 2.94 -19.00
N LEU A 4 25.55 2.16 -18.07
CA LEU A 4 25.09 0.81 -17.76
C LEU A 4 23.80 0.94 -16.96
N ASN A 5 22.78 1.35 -17.71
CA ASN A 5 21.45 1.61 -17.28
C ASN A 5 20.72 0.27 -17.33
N GLN A 6 20.73 -0.46 -16.22
CA GLN A 6 19.61 -1.31 -15.84
C GLN A 6 19.80 -1.68 -14.38
N LYS A 7 19.19 -0.85 -13.54
CA LYS A 7 18.80 -1.13 -12.16
C LYS A 7 18.38 -2.61 -12.09
N ILE A 8 19.25 -3.45 -11.54
CA ILE A 8 18.92 -4.86 -11.26
C ILE A 8 17.67 -4.79 -10.39
N LYS A 9 16.52 -5.24 -10.91
CA LYS A 9 15.35 -5.46 -10.07
C LYS A 9 15.78 -6.59 -9.12
N GLU A 10 16.15 -6.23 -7.89
CA GLU A 10 16.40 -7.21 -6.83
C GLU A 10 15.22 -8.17 -6.80
N ASP A 11 15.50 -9.46 -6.90
CA ASP A 11 14.47 -10.47 -6.80
C ASP A 11 13.84 -10.39 -5.41
N VAL A 12 12.50 -10.40 -5.35
CA VAL A 12 11.79 -10.33 -4.06
C VAL A 12 12.25 -11.46 -3.13
N ARG A 13 12.65 -12.61 -3.67
CA ARG A 13 13.18 -13.76 -2.90
C ARG A 13 14.41 -13.38 -2.08
N ASP A 14 15.26 -12.51 -2.61
CA ASP A 14 16.54 -12.12 -2.02
C ASP A 14 16.39 -11.01 -0.97
N LEU A 15 15.22 -10.36 -0.89
CA LEU A 15 14.96 -9.32 0.09
C LEU A 15 14.85 -9.88 1.52
N PRO A 16 15.28 -9.11 2.54
CA PRO A 16 15.04 -9.46 3.94
C PRO A 16 13.54 -9.66 4.21
N LEU A 17 13.20 -10.62 5.09
CA LEU A 17 11.81 -10.95 5.41
C LEU A 17 10.98 -9.72 5.81
N LYS A 18 11.55 -8.83 6.62
CA LYS A 18 10.91 -7.58 7.04
C LYS A 18 10.47 -6.72 5.84
N VAL A 19 11.34 -6.58 4.84
CA VAL A 19 11.06 -5.77 3.64
C VAL A 19 9.95 -6.43 2.81
N LYS A 20 10.02 -7.75 2.62
CA LYS A 20 8.96 -8.51 1.94
C LYS A 20 7.60 -8.35 2.63
N ALA A 21 7.58 -8.51 3.95
CA ALA A 21 6.36 -8.42 4.74
C ALA A 21 5.76 -7.01 4.70
N GLU A 22 6.58 -5.97 4.81
CA GLU A 22 6.13 -4.58 4.72
C GLU A 22 5.55 -4.28 3.32
N ARG A 23 6.20 -4.76 2.26
CA ARG A 23 5.71 -4.60 0.89
C ARG A 23 4.38 -5.30 0.68
N ALA A 24 4.29 -6.58 1.04
CA ALA A 24 3.05 -7.36 0.92
C ALA A 24 1.91 -6.74 1.73
N LEU A 25 2.19 -6.20 2.93
CA LEU A 25 1.20 -5.50 3.73
C LEU A 25 0.70 -4.23 3.02
N LYS A 26 1.59 -3.42 2.45
CA LYS A 26 1.20 -2.20 1.71
C LYS A 26 0.33 -2.53 0.50
N GLU A 27 0.73 -3.53 -0.28
CA GLU A 27 -0.02 -4.03 -1.44
C GLU A 27 -1.43 -4.48 -1.03
N ALA A 28 -1.54 -5.34 -0.01
CA ALA A 28 -2.83 -5.83 0.48
C ALA A 28 -3.74 -4.72 1.03
N VAL A 29 -3.16 -3.74 1.74
CA VAL A 29 -3.92 -2.58 2.25
C VAL A 29 -4.42 -1.72 1.09
N ALA A 30 -3.59 -1.45 0.08
CA ALA A 30 -4.00 -0.67 -1.09
C ALA A 30 -5.17 -1.35 -1.83
N GLU A 31 -5.11 -2.67 -2.00
CA GLU A 31 -6.19 -3.46 -2.61
C GLU A 31 -7.49 -3.38 -1.78
N ALA A 32 -7.40 -3.58 -0.46
CA ALA A 32 -8.55 -3.49 0.43
C ALA A 32 -9.21 -2.10 0.41
N LEU A 33 -8.40 -1.03 0.41
CA LEU A 33 -8.87 0.35 0.30
C LEU A 33 -9.57 0.61 -1.03
N ALA A 34 -9.00 0.10 -2.13
CA ALA A 34 -9.61 0.21 -3.45
C ALA A 34 -10.96 -0.50 -3.52
N GLU A 35 -11.09 -1.69 -2.94
CA GLU A 35 -12.37 -2.42 -2.87
C GLU A 35 -13.41 -1.64 -2.06
N HIS A 36 -13.03 -1.15 -0.86
CA HIS A 36 -13.94 -0.37 -0.02
C HIS A 36 -14.46 0.87 -0.75
N LYS A 37 -13.56 1.60 -1.42
CA LYS A 37 -13.92 2.75 -2.24
C LYS A 37 -14.89 2.39 -3.36
N ARG A 38 -14.63 1.30 -4.11
CA ARG A 38 -15.49 0.84 -5.21
C ARG A 38 -16.88 0.41 -4.74
N GLN A 39 -16.97 -0.24 -3.58
CA GLN A 39 -18.24 -0.73 -3.03
C GLN A 39 -19.04 0.34 -2.29
N GLY A 40 -18.52 1.56 -2.14
CA GLY A 40 -19.17 2.57 -1.31
C GLY A 40 -19.08 2.26 0.19
N ASN A 41 -18.11 1.45 0.60
CA ASN A 41 -17.87 1.11 1.99
C ASN A 41 -16.86 2.09 2.62
N PRO A 42 -17.22 2.74 3.74
CA PRO A 42 -16.29 3.58 4.48
C PRO A 42 -15.28 2.75 5.26
N ILE A 43 -14.15 3.37 5.60
CA ILE A 43 -13.15 2.79 6.49
C ILE A 43 -13.10 3.53 7.82
N VAL A 44 -12.55 2.88 8.84
CA VAL A 44 -12.35 3.48 10.15
C VAL A 44 -10.88 3.36 10.51
N VAL A 45 -10.26 4.49 10.84
CA VAL A 45 -8.86 4.57 11.22
C VAL A 45 -8.70 5.16 12.61
N TRP A 46 -7.63 4.78 13.30
CA TRP A 46 -7.20 5.48 14.50
C TRP A 46 -6.27 6.63 14.11
N ARG A 47 -6.59 7.86 14.50
CA ARG A 47 -5.78 9.05 14.24
C ARG A 47 -5.76 9.94 15.49
N ASN A 48 -4.57 10.21 16.02
CA ASN A 48 -4.35 11.10 17.16
C ASN A 48 -5.25 10.79 18.38
N GLY A 49 -5.34 9.51 18.74
CA GLY A 49 -6.11 9.08 19.91
C GLY A 49 -7.63 9.01 19.68
N LYS A 50 -8.10 9.15 18.43
CA LYS A 50 -9.52 9.16 18.09
C LYS A 50 -9.82 8.17 16.96
N VAL A 51 -11.03 7.64 17.00
CA VAL A 51 -11.62 6.88 15.91
C VAL A 51 -12.13 7.87 14.86
N VAL A 52 -11.63 7.77 13.64
CA VAL A 52 -12.04 8.61 12.50
C VAL A 52 -12.62 7.72 11.43
N ARG A 53 -13.86 7.99 11.02
CA ARG A 53 -14.51 7.34 9.88
C ARG A 53 -14.20 8.15 8.63
N ILE A 54 -13.68 7.50 7.59
CA ILE A 54 -13.40 8.11 6.30
C ILE A 54 -14.43 7.57 5.31
N PRO A 55 -15.24 8.46 4.69
CA PRO A 55 -16.23 8.04 3.72
C PRO A 55 -15.57 7.59 2.39
N PRO A 56 -16.23 6.75 1.57
CA PRO A 56 -15.65 6.14 0.39
C PRO A 56 -14.98 7.12 -0.59
N GLU A 57 -15.61 8.27 -0.81
CA GLU A 57 -15.18 9.34 -1.70
C GLU A 57 -13.84 9.96 -1.27
N GLU A 58 -13.55 9.97 0.03
CA GLU A 58 -12.33 10.50 0.63
C GLU A 58 -11.23 9.44 0.81
N ILE A 59 -11.51 8.15 0.53
CA ILE A 59 -10.49 7.11 0.60
C ILE A 59 -9.42 7.38 -0.47
N ILE A 60 -8.19 7.57 -0.02
CA ILE A 60 -7.00 7.68 -0.87
C ILE A 60 -6.39 6.28 -0.98
N VAL A 61 -6.28 5.76 -2.20
CA VAL A 61 -5.60 4.50 -2.49
C VAL A 61 -4.13 4.82 -2.79
N PRO A 62 -3.19 4.39 -1.94
CA PRO A 62 -1.77 4.62 -2.19
C PRO A 62 -1.27 3.77 -3.36
N GLU A 63 -0.27 4.29 -4.09
CA GLU A 63 0.48 3.48 -5.05
C GLU A 63 1.31 2.42 -4.31
N SER A 64 1.40 1.22 -4.88
CA SER A 64 2.11 0.05 -4.31
C SER A 64 3.38 -0.29 -5.07
#